data_AF-A0A8T0HDU3-F1
#
_entry.id   AF-A0A8T0HDU3-F1
#
_cell.length_a   1.000
_cell.length_b   1.000
_cell.length_c   1.000
_cell.angle_alpha   90.00
_cell.angle_beta   90.00
_cell.angle_gamma   90.00
#
_symmetry.space_group_name_H-M   'P 1'
#
loop_
_entity.id
_entity.type
_entity.pdbx_description
1 polymer ?
#
loop_
_entity_poly.entity_id
_entity_poly.type
_entity_poly.pdbx_seq_one_letter_code
_entity_poly.pdbx_strand_id
1 'polypeptide(L)'
;MVLQRFKLPESATPLQRQVATFLRSKLKVPDVALIVLFSISLRTWLLTILWFVLLPLARRWDLGPLYIITTIFLVIFMNLGKRQPGEASAYSIFNEDFRELPGTLNAERLDRDIRAGQF
;
A
#
# COMPACT_ATOMS: atom_id res chain seq x y z
N MET A 1 18.16 12.23 -23.95
CA MET A 1 17.43 11.18 -23.22
C MET A 1 18.45 10.36 -22.43
N VAL A 2 18.63 10.66 -21.14
CA VAL A 2 19.61 9.98 -20.29
C VAL A 2 18.92 8.81 -19.60
N LEU A 3 19.29 7.59 -19.98
CA LEU A 3 18.89 6.37 -19.27
C LEU A 3 19.50 6.42 -17.86
N GLN A 4 18.65 6.75 -16.88
CA GLN A 4 18.99 6.79 -15.47
C GLN A 4 19.34 5.36 -15.03
N ARG A 5 20.65 5.07 -14.98
CA ARG A 5 21.18 3.79 -14.49
C ARG A 5 20.86 3.70 -13.00
N PHE A 6 19.82 2.93 -12.66
CA PHE A 6 19.50 2.54 -11.29
C PHE A 6 20.76 1.99 -10.60
N LYS A 7 21.30 2.76 -9.64
CA LYS A 7 22.40 2.32 -8.78
C LYS A 7 21.79 1.53 -7.63
N LEU A 8 22.27 0.30 -7.41
CA LEU A 8 21.91 -0.50 -6.25
C LEU A 8 22.26 0.25 -4.95
N PRO A 9 21.46 0.14 -3.88
CA PRO A 9 21.78 0.76 -2.60
C PRO A 9 23.13 0.26 -2.07
N GLU A 10 23.99 1.17 -1.62
CA GLU A 10 25.37 0.86 -1.18
C GLU A 10 25.44 0.03 0.12
N SER A 11 24.30 -0.23 0.78
CA SER A 11 24.18 -0.98 2.02
C SER A 11 24.21 -2.52 1.87
N ALA A 12 24.45 -3.05 0.67
CA ALA A 12 24.37 -4.49 0.42
C ALA A 12 25.63 -5.27 0.83
N THR A 13 25.45 -6.29 1.68
CA THR A 13 26.50 -7.24 2.11
C THR A 13 27.04 -8.07 0.93
N PRO A 14 28.28 -8.57 0.97
CA PRO A 14 28.93 -9.25 -0.16
C PRO A 14 28.14 -10.49 -0.64
N LEU A 15 27.45 -11.19 0.26
CA LEU A 15 26.57 -12.31 -0.06
C LEU A 15 25.36 -11.87 -0.91
N GLN A 16 24.76 -10.72 -0.59
CA GLN A 16 23.61 -10.18 -1.32
C GLN A 16 23.99 -9.79 -2.75
N ARG A 17 25.23 -9.30 -2.96
CA ARG A 17 25.76 -8.99 -4.29
C ARG A 17 25.95 -10.24 -5.14
N GLN A 18 26.47 -11.33 -4.57
CA GLN A 18 26.60 -12.62 -5.26
C GLN A 18 25.25 -13.24 -5.61
N VAL A 19 24.29 -13.22 -4.69
CA VAL A 19 22.93 -13.72 -4.94
C VAL A 19 22.24 -12.88 -6.02
N ALA A 20 22.35 -11.55 -5.95
CA ALA A 20 21.78 -10.64 -6.94
C ALA A 20 22.37 -10.87 -8.34
N THR A 21 23.69 -11.03 -8.46
CA THR A 21 24.33 -11.30 -9.75
C THR A 21 23.99 -12.70 -10.30
N PHE A 22 23.84 -13.70 -9.43
CA PHE A 22 23.39 -15.03 -9.83
C PHE A 22 21.94 -15.06 -10.30
N LEU A 23 21.04 -14.35 -9.60
CA LEU A 23 19.63 -14.23 -10.00
C LEU A 23 19.47 -13.48 -11.33
N ARG A 24 20.33 -12.49 -11.56
CA ARG A 24 20.37 -11.70 -12.81
C ARG A 24 20.85 -12.52 -13.99
N SER A 25 21.86 -13.38 -13.81
CA SER A 25 22.46 -14.17 -14.90
C SER A 25 21.60 -15.37 -15.32
N LYS A 26 20.86 -15.98 -14.39
CA LYS A 26 20.03 -17.17 -14.68
C LYS A 26 18.56 -16.85 -15.01
N LEU A 27 18.00 -15.76 -14.49
CA LEU A 27 16.55 -15.57 -14.44
C LEU A 27 16.04 -14.24 -15.05
N LYS A 28 16.94 -13.39 -15.61
CA LYS A 28 16.58 -12.08 -16.22
C LYS A 28 15.65 -11.23 -15.34
N VAL A 29 15.78 -11.37 -14.02
CA VAL A 29 14.88 -10.67 -13.10
C VAL A 29 15.20 -9.18 -13.14
N PRO A 30 14.20 -8.30 -13.33
CA PRO A 30 14.41 -6.87 -13.29
C PRO A 30 14.95 -6.44 -11.92
N ASP A 31 15.92 -5.51 -11.92
CA ASP A 31 16.62 -5.05 -10.71
C ASP A 31 15.64 -4.53 -9.62
N VAL A 32 14.45 -4.09 -10.02
CA VAL A 32 13.34 -3.68 -9.14
C VAL A 32 12.89 -4.82 -8.22
N ALA A 33 12.74 -6.05 -8.74
CA ALA A 33 12.25 -7.16 -7.93
C ALA A 33 13.28 -7.58 -6.86
N LEU A 34 14.57 -7.48 -7.17
CA LEU A 34 15.64 -7.71 -6.20
C LEU A 34 15.61 -6.66 -5.09
N ILE A 35 15.44 -5.39 -5.43
CA ILE A 35 15.34 -4.30 -4.44
C ILE A 35 14.12 -4.52 -3.56
N VAL A 36 12.96 -4.86 -4.11
CA VAL A 36 11.75 -5.17 -3.34
C VAL A 36 11.96 -6.37 -2.42
N LEU A 37 12.59 -7.44 -2.92
CA LEU A 37 12.87 -8.64 -2.13
C LEU A 37 13.75 -8.34 -0.91
N PHE A 38 14.82 -7.57 -1.10
CA PHE A 38 15.77 -7.21 -0.06
C PHE A 38 15.30 -6.05 0.84
N SER A 39 14.37 -5.22 0.38
CA SER A 39 13.83 -4.10 1.16
C SER A 39 12.78 -4.54 2.18
N ILE A 40 12.20 -5.73 2.00
CA ILE A 40 11.14 -6.25 2.88
C ILE A 40 11.74 -7.04 4.04
N SER A 41 11.25 -6.82 5.25
CA SER A 41 11.69 -7.52 6.45
C SER A 41 11.37 -9.03 6.40
N LEU A 42 12.19 -9.86 7.05
CA LEU A 42 11.96 -11.32 7.13
C LEU A 42 10.59 -11.64 7.75
N ARG A 43 10.13 -10.86 8.73
CA ARG A 43 8.82 -11.02 9.35
C ARG A 43 7.68 -10.88 8.34
N THR A 44 7.77 -9.86 7.48
CA THR A 44 6.79 -9.63 6.41
C THR A 44 6.79 -10.78 5.41
N TRP A 45 7.98 -11.28 5.03
CA TRP A 45 8.09 -12.45 4.16
C TRP A 45 7.42 -13.69 4.73
N LEU A 46 7.65 -13.98 6.02
CA LEU A 46 7.01 -15.09 6.72
C LEU A 46 5.49 -14.97 6.72
N LEU A 47 4.95 -13.77 7.01
CA LEU A 47 3.51 -13.51 6.98
C LEU A 47 2.92 -13.69 5.59
N THR A 48 3.60 -13.21 4.55
CA THR A 48 3.16 -13.38 3.16
C THR A 48 3.14 -14.84 2.76
N ILE A 49 4.20 -15.60 3.04
CA ILE A 49 4.26 -17.05 2.74
C ILE A 49 3.17 -17.79 3.51
N LEU A 50 3.00 -17.50 4.80
CA LEU A 50 1.96 -18.08 5.64
C LEU A 50 0.57 -17.83 5.03
N TRP A 51 0.29 -16.59 4.62
CA TRP A 51 -0.95 -16.23 3.94
C TRP A 51 -1.17 -17.06 2.66
N PHE A 52 -0.15 -17.20 1.81
CA PHE A 52 -0.24 -18.05 0.62
C PHE A 52 -0.49 -19.54 0.93
N VAL A 53 0.08 -20.07 2.01
CA VAL A 53 -0.13 -21.47 2.45
C VAL A 53 -1.54 -21.69 3.02
N LEU A 54 -2.14 -20.68 3.65
CA LEU A 54 -3.52 -20.76 4.14
C LEU A 54 -4.54 -20.79 3.00
N LEU A 55 -4.21 -20.25 1.83
CA LEU A 55 -5.11 -20.18 0.67
C LEU A 55 -5.60 -21.56 0.18
N PRO A 56 -4.75 -22.57 -0.09
CA PRO A 56 -5.20 -23.91 -0.45
C PRO A 56 -5.96 -24.60 0.68
N LEU A 57 -5.64 -24.29 1.95
CA LEU A 57 -6.38 -24.82 3.09
C LEU A 57 -7.81 -24.26 3.11
N ALA A 58 -8.00 -22.96 2.91
CA ALA A 58 -9.32 -22.34 2.81
C ALA A 58 -10.14 -22.88 1.63
N ARG A 59 -9.49 -23.14 0.48
CA ARG A 59 -10.15 -23.78 -0.67
C ARG A 59 -10.65 -25.19 -0.37
N ARG A 60 -9.90 -26.00 0.39
CA ARG A 60 -10.33 -27.37 0.73
C ARG A 60 -11.62 -27.41 1.56
N TRP A 61 -11.93 -26.33 2.25
CA TRP A 61 -13.11 -26.22 3.12
C TRP A 61 -14.23 -25.37 2.47
N ASP A 62 -14.10 -25.02 1.18
CA ASP A 62 -14.97 -24.09 0.45
C ASP A 62 -15.11 -22.68 1.09
N LEU A 63 -14.18 -22.33 1.98
CA LEU A 63 -14.11 -21.04 2.68
C LEU A 63 -13.26 -20.01 1.93
N GLY A 64 -12.98 -20.23 0.64
CA GLY A 64 -12.15 -19.34 -0.17
C GLY A 64 -12.60 -17.87 -0.14
N PRO A 65 -13.88 -17.55 -0.41
CA PRO A 65 -14.38 -16.19 -0.32
C PRO A 65 -14.27 -15.60 1.09
N LEU A 66 -14.58 -16.40 2.12
CA LEU A 66 -14.51 -15.96 3.52
C LEU A 66 -13.08 -15.59 3.93
N TYR A 67 -12.09 -16.35 3.45
CA TYR A 67 -10.67 -16.07 3.69
C TYR A 67 -10.24 -14.71 3.13
N ILE A 68 -10.68 -14.38 1.91
CA ILE A 68 -10.37 -13.10 1.27
C ILE A 68 -11.06 -11.94 2.00
N ILE A 69 -12.36 -12.09 2.29
CA ILE A 69 -13.13 -11.07 3.02
C ILE A 69 -12.48 -10.80 4.39
N THR A 70 -12.18 -11.87 5.14
CA THR A 70 -11.54 -11.77 6.46
C THR A 70 -10.18 -11.09 6.35
N THR A 71 -9.38 -11.43 5.33
CA THR A 71 -8.09 -10.78 5.09
C THR A 71 -8.25 -9.28 4.87
N ILE A 72 -9.19 -8.87 4.00
CA ILE A 72 -9.44 -7.44 3.70
C ILE A 72 -9.83 -6.69 4.97
N PHE A 73 -10.78 -7.24 5.75
CA PHE A 73 -11.19 -6.64 7.01
C PHE A 73 -10.03 -6.52 8.00
N LEU A 74 -9.23 -7.58 8.18
CA LEU A 74 -8.05 -7.54 9.04
C LEU A 74 -7.06 -6.46 8.61
N VAL A 75 -6.78 -6.34 7.30
CA VAL A 75 -5.90 -5.29 6.78
C VAL A 75 -6.47 -3.91 7.08
N ILE A 76 -7.77 -3.69 6.87
CA ILE A 76 -8.43 -2.43 7.21
C ILE A 76 -8.26 -2.12 8.71
N PHE A 77 -8.62 -3.06 9.59
CA PHE A 77 -8.52 -2.87 11.04
C PHE A 77 -7.08 -2.62 11.52
N MET A 78 -6.09 -3.30 10.94
CA MET A 78 -4.68 -3.08 11.26
C MET A 78 -4.16 -1.75 10.75
N ASN A 79 -4.77 -1.19 9.70
CA ASN A 79 -4.44 0.12 9.14
C ASN A 79 -5.35 1.24 9.65
N LEU A 80 -6.29 0.95 10.56
CA LEU A 80 -7.06 1.99 11.23
C LEU A 80 -6.11 2.82 12.10
N GLY A 81 -5.85 4.05 11.67
CA GLY A 81 -5.05 5.00 12.42
C GLY A 81 -5.75 5.47 13.68
N LYS A 82 -4.97 5.90 14.69
CA LYS A 82 -5.49 6.64 15.83
C LYS A 82 -5.51 8.12 15.47
N ARG A 83 -6.67 8.76 15.58
CA ARG A 83 -6.82 10.20 15.32
C ARG A 83 -6.21 11.00 16.45
N GLN A 84 -5.55 12.10 16.12
CA GLN A 84 -5.14 13.09 17.12
C GLN A 84 -6.30 14.04 17.43
N PRO A 85 -6.46 14.50 18.69
CA PRO A 85 -7.47 15.48 19.02
C PRO A 85 -7.23 16.78 18.23
N GLY A 86 -8.24 17.23 17.48
CA GLY A 86 -8.18 18.40 16.59
C GLY A 86 -8.02 18.09 15.09
N GLU A 87 -7.84 16.82 14.72
CA GLU A 87 -7.68 16.42 13.32
C GLU A 87 -9.03 16.36 12.59
N ALA A 88 -9.20 17.21 11.56
CA ALA A 88 -10.45 17.32 10.79
C ALA A 88 -10.92 15.97 10.24
N SER A 89 -12.18 15.65 10.49
CA SER A 89 -12.86 14.44 10.02
C SER A 89 -13.40 14.58 8.61
N ALA A 90 -13.60 13.42 7.97
CA ALA A 90 -14.20 13.33 6.65
C ALA A 90 -15.67 13.76 6.62
N TYR A 91 -16.34 13.74 7.76
CA TYR A 91 -17.73 14.17 7.88
C TYR A 91 -17.78 15.49 8.64
N SER A 92 -18.20 16.55 7.96
CA SER A 92 -18.30 17.90 8.53
C SER A 92 -19.02 17.96 9.88
N ILE A 93 -19.98 17.06 10.14
CA ILE A 93 -20.71 16.97 11.41
C ILE A 93 -19.83 16.76 12.65
N PHE A 94 -18.61 16.22 12.48
CA PHE A 94 -17.67 16.02 13.59
C PHE A 94 -16.53 17.05 13.61
N ASN A 95 -16.59 18.08 12.77
CA ASN A 95 -15.58 19.14 12.68
C ASN A 95 -16.09 20.43 13.32
N GLU A 96 -15.20 21.21 13.93
CA GLU A 96 -15.54 22.54 14.42
C GLU A 96 -16.03 23.43 13.27
N ASP A 97 -17.14 24.11 13.51
CA ASP A 97 -17.86 24.96 12.55
C ASP A 97 -18.36 24.22 11.28
N PHE A 98 -18.59 22.90 11.36
CA PHE A 98 -18.98 22.07 10.21
C PHE A 98 -18.02 22.17 9.02
N ARG A 99 -16.76 22.51 9.28
CA ARG A 99 -15.76 22.70 8.22
C ARG A 99 -15.48 21.39 7.52
N GLU A 100 -15.60 21.38 6.21
CA GLU A 100 -15.17 20.26 5.38
C GLU A 100 -13.64 20.24 5.24
N LEU A 101 -13.08 19.09 4.86
CA LEU A 101 -11.65 18.98 4.59
C LEU A 101 -11.26 19.90 3.41
N PRO A 102 -10.18 20.68 3.52
CA PRO A 102 -9.73 21.51 2.42
C PRO A 102 -9.39 20.63 1.21
N GLY A 103 -10.00 20.94 0.06
CA GLY A 103 -9.82 20.17 -1.17
C GLY A 103 -10.86 19.08 -1.43
N THR A 104 -11.85 18.88 -0.54
CA THR A 104 -13.04 18.09 -0.88
C THR A 104 -14.01 18.90 -1.73
N LEU A 105 -14.69 18.22 -2.65
CA LEU A 105 -15.64 18.84 -3.57
C LEU A 105 -16.93 19.17 -2.81
N ASN A 106 -17.07 20.43 -2.41
CA ASN A 106 -18.23 20.93 -1.68
C ASN A 106 -19.36 21.27 -2.66
N ALA A 107 -20.55 20.67 -2.47
CA ALA A 107 -21.69 20.85 -3.37
C ALA A 107 -22.21 22.29 -3.41
N GLU A 108 -22.18 23.02 -2.30
CA GLU A 108 -22.60 24.44 -2.27
C GLU A 108 -21.58 25.35 -2.96
N ARG A 109 -20.29 25.02 -2.82
CA ARG A 109 -19.22 25.75 -3.52
C ARG A 109 -19.30 25.49 -5.01
N LEU A 110 -19.50 24.23 -5.41
CA LEU A 110 -19.74 23.86 -6.80
C LEU A 110 -20.97 24.59 -7.36
N ASP A 111 -22.13 24.56 -6.69
CA ASP A 111 -23.35 25.25 -7.16
C ASP A 111 -23.15 26.77 -7.28
N ARG A 112 -22.41 27.38 -6.34
CA ARG A 112 -22.03 28.80 -6.44
C ARG A 112 -21.12 29.07 -7.62
N ASP A 113 -20.12 28.23 -7.86
CA ASP A 113 -19.21 28.38 -9.00
C ASP A 113 -19.96 28.16 -10.33
N ILE A 114 -20.97 27.26 -10.36
CA ILE A 114 -21.91 27.11 -11.49
C ILE A 114 -22.68 28.38 -11.73
N ARG A 115 -23.29 28.94 -10.69
CA ARG A 115 -24.08 30.17 -10.80
C ARG A 115 -23.24 31.39 -11.12
N ALA A 116 -22.00 31.43 -10.64
CA ALA A 116 -21.05 32.53 -10.86
C ALA A 116 -20.26 32.41 -12.17
N GLY A 117 -20.36 31.26 -12.87
CA GLY A 117 -19.66 31.01 -14.13
C GLY A 117 -18.14 30.87 -13.98
N GLN A 118 -17.63 30.43 -12.82
CA GLN A 118 -16.19 30.33 -12.52
C GLN A 118 -15.59 28.94 -12.79
N PHE A 119 -15.80 28.40 -14.00
CA PHE A 119 -15.17 27.14 -14.44
C PHE A 119 -14.11 27.33 -15.50
#